data_AF-A0A401PRK8-F1
#
_entry.id   AF-A0A401PRK8-F1
#
_cell.length_a   1.000
_cell.length_b   1.000
_cell.length_c   1.000
_cell.angle_alpha   90.00
_cell.angle_beta   90.00
_cell.angle_gamma   90.00
#
_symmetry.space_group_name_H-M   'P 1'
#
loop_
_entity.id
_entity.type
_entity.pdbx_description
1 polymer ?
#
loop_
_entity_poly.entity_id
_entity_poly.type
_entity_poly.pdbx_seq_one_letter_code
_entity_poly.pdbx_strand_id
1 'polypeptide(L)'
;MTCLLELFPIQMEGVKLIVNKGLSNHFQVNHTVSLSALTESSYHFGATYVGTKQLSPTEAFPVLVGDMDNTGSLNAQLIHQLTNKVRSKMVLQTQQSKFINWQVDSEYRGDDFTATLTLGNPDILLGSGKKTIPFL
;
A
#
# COMPACT_ATOMS: atom_id res chain seq x y z
N MET A 1 3.80 22.24 -2.59
CA MET A 1 4.90 22.27 -1.59
C MET A 1 5.37 20.85 -1.25
N THR A 2 5.65 20.01 -2.25
CA THR A 2 6.02 18.59 -2.06
C THR A 2 7.22 18.18 -2.93
N CYS A 3 7.48 18.90 -4.02
CA CYS A 3 8.57 18.59 -4.96
C CYS A 3 9.99 18.88 -4.42
N LEU A 4 10.13 19.75 -3.41
CA LEU A 4 11.44 20.21 -2.93
C LEU A 4 12.10 19.26 -1.90
N LEU A 5 11.33 18.35 -1.30
CA LEU A 5 11.84 17.37 -0.33
C LEU A 5 12.59 16.20 -0.99
N GLU A 6 12.34 15.89 -2.28
CA GLU A 6 13.05 14.83 -3.00
C GLU A 6 14.51 15.17 -3.34
N LEU A 7 14.94 16.42 -3.16
CA LEU A 7 16.30 16.86 -3.47
C LEU A 7 17.30 16.62 -2.32
N PHE A 8 16.82 16.39 -1.11
CA PHE A 8 17.71 16.17 0.04
C PHE A 8 18.18 14.72 0.07
N PRO A 9 19.50 14.46 0.16
CA PRO A 9 20.00 13.10 0.32
C PRO A 9 19.46 12.51 1.62
N ILE A 10 18.90 11.32 1.53
CA ILE A 10 18.41 10.58 2.67
C ILE A 10 19.65 10.16 3.48
N GLN A 11 19.73 10.58 4.75
CA GLN A 11 20.79 10.11 5.62
C GLN A 11 20.60 8.60 5.85
N MET A 12 21.47 7.80 5.25
CA MET A 12 21.48 6.36 5.43
C MET A 12 22.43 6.03 6.57
N GLU A 13 21.89 5.50 7.65
CA GLU A 13 22.66 5.00 8.78
C GLU A 13 22.73 3.48 8.71
N GLY A 14 23.94 2.93 8.84
CA GLY A 14 24.18 1.49 8.76
C GLY A 14 24.20 0.93 7.34
N VAL A 15 23.74 -0.31 7.18
CA VAL A 15 23.78 -1.08 5.92
C VAL A 15 22.38 -1.56 5.58
N LYS A 16 21.87 -1.16 4.41
CA LYS A 16 20.59 -1.64 3.87
C LYS A 16 20.85 -2.55 2.67
N LEU A 17 20.48 -3.81 2.78
CA LEU A 17 20.50 -4.79 1.70
C LEU A 17 19.08 -5.00 1.18
N ILE A 18 18.87 -4.84 -0.13
CA ILE A 18 17.58 -5.06 -0.78
C ILE A 18 17.76 -6.12 -1.87
N VAL A 19 16.99 -7.20 -1.79
CA VAL A 19 16.99 -8.28 -2.77
C VAL A 19 15.59 -8.36 -3.40
N ASN A 20 15.50 -7.99 -4.67
CA ASN A 20 14.26 -8.09 -5.45
C ASN A 20 14.31 -9.32 -6.36
N LYS A 21 13.36 -10.23 -6.20
CA LYS A 21 13.23 -11.46 -6.97
C LYS A 21 11.86 -11.51 -7.64
N GLY A 22 11.84 -11.35 -8.95
CA GLY A 22 10.66 -11.67 -9.77
C GLY A 22 10.58 -13.17 -9.99
N LEU A 23 9.56 -13.84 -9.44
CA LEU A 23 9.31 -15.25 -9.75
C LEU A 23 8.53 -15.40 -11.07
N SER A 24 7.75 -14.38 -11.44
CA SER A 24 7.08 -14.27 -12.74
C SER A 24 6.83 -12.80 -13.09
N ASN A 25 6.34 -12.52 -14.29
CA ASN A 25 5.89 -11.17 -14.68
C ASN A 25 4.77 -10.61 -13.77
N HIS A 26 4.04 -11.51 -13.11
CA HIS A 26 2.90 -11.20 -12.27
C HIS A 26 3.23 -11.26 -10.78
N PHE A 27 4.41 -11.76 -10.38
CA PHE A 27 4.73 -11.99 -8.98
C PHE A 27 6.17 -11.65 -8.67
N GLN A 28 6.34 -10.68 -7.79
CA GLN A 28 7.63 -10.17 -7.36
C GLN A 28 7.71 -10.22 -5.83
N VAL A 29 8.90 -10.54 -5.33
CA VAL A 29 9.19 -10.61 -3.91
C VAL A 29 10.39 -9.71 -3.63
N ASN A 30 10.34 -8.97 -2.53
CA ASN A 30 11.41 -8.11 -2.04
C ASN A 30 11.79 -8.55 -0.63
N HIS A 31 13.08 -8.69 -0.39
CA HIS A 31 13.66 -8.86 0.94
C HIS A 31 14.52 -7.64 1.25
N THR A 32 14.14 -6.87 2.26
CA THR A 32 14.90 -5.70 2.70
C THR A 32 15.43 -5.95 4.11
N VAL A 33 16.75 -6.05 4.25
CA VAL A 33 17.45 -6.15 5.54
C VAL A 33 18.09 -4.80 5.81
N SER A 34 17.74 -4.17 6.93
CA SER A 34 18.37 -2.93 7.38
C SER A 34 19.12 -3.20 8.68
N LEU A 35 20.44 -3.14 8.65
CA LEU A 35 21.29 -3.22 9.83
C LEU A 35 21.72 -1.82 10.23
N SER A 36 21.57 -1.48 11.50
CA SER A 36 22.01 -0.21 12.06
C SER A 36 22.83 -0.45 13.33
N ALA A 37 23.75 0.46 13.63
CA ALA A 37 24.56 0.43 14.85
C ALA A 37 23.89 1.18 16.02
N LEU A 38 22.98 2.12 15.73
CA LEU A 38 22.26 2.90 16.75
C LEU A 38 20.80 2.46 16.91
N THR A 39 20.19 1.85 15.89
CA THR A 39 18.80 1.38 15.93
C THR A 39 18.70 -0.14 15.78
N GLU A 40 17.56 -0.72 16.16
CA GLU A 40 17.32 -2.15 15.97
C GLU A 40 17.41 -2.52 14.48
N SER A 41 18.04 -3.66 14.20
CA SER A 41 18.10 -4.21 12.85
C SER A 41 16.70 -4.71 12.45
N SER A 42 16.24 -4.31 11.26
CA SER A 42 14.93 -4.69 10.75
C SER A 42 15.04 -5.58 9.52
N TYR A 43 14.06 -6.46 9.39
CA TYR A 43 13.86 -7.26 8.20
C TYR A 43 12.44 -7.08 7.71
N HIS A 44 12.32 -6.71 6.44
CA HIS A 44 11.06 -6.51 5.76
C HIS A 44 10.93 -7.50 4.61
N PHE A 45 9.82 -8.20 4.59
CA PHE A 45 9.42 -9.08 3.52
C PHE A 45 8.27 -8.46 2.74
N GLY A 46 8.55 -8.07 1.51
CA GLY A 46 7.60 -7.52 0.56
C GLY A 46 7.20 -8.56 -0.49
N ALA A 47 5.92 -8.61 -0.84
CA ALA A 47 5.42 -9.37 -1.97
C ALA A 47 4.44 -8.52 -2.76
N THR A 48 4.59 -8.53 -4.09
CA THR A 48 3.71 -7.82 -5.03
C THR A 48 3.21 -8.81 -6.07
N TYR A 49 1.89 -8.90 -6.19
CA TYR A 49 1.22 -9.63 -7.24
C TYR A 49 0.44 -8.67 -8.14
N VAL A 50 0.62 -8.81 -9.44
CA VAL A 50 -0.09 -8.05 -10.47
C VAL A 50 -0.84 -9.06 -11.33
N GLY A 51 -2.16 -8.95 -11.35
CA GLY A 51 -3.03 -9.85 -12.10
C GLY A 51 -2.89 -9.70 -13.61
N THR A 52 -3.51 -10.63 -14.32
CA THR A 52 -3.44 -10.72 -15.78
C THR A 52 -4.48 -9.86 -16.50
N LYS A 53 -5.47 -9.32 -15.78
CA LYS A 53 -6.53 -8.48 -16.37
C LYS A 53 -5.97 -7.07 -16.60
N GLN A 54 -5.32 -6.89 -17.74
CA GLN A 54 -4.76 -5.62 -18.17
C GLN A 54 -5.82 -4.84 -18.96
N LEU A 55 -6.29 -3.73 -18.40
CA LEU A 55 -7.31 -2.87 -19.02
C LEU A 55 -6.69 -1.72 -19.81
N SER A 56 -5.46 -1.35 -19.48
CA SER A 56 -4.64 -0.41 -20.26
C SER A 56 -3.18 -0.88 -20.26
N PRO A 57 -2.33 -0.41 -21.19
CA PRO A 57 -0.92 -0.78 -21.23
C PRO A 57 -0.18 -0.49 -19.91
N THR A 58 -0.69 0.44 -19.11
CA THR A 58 -0.11 0.89 -17.85
C THR A 58 -0.82 0.35 -16.61
N GLU A 59 -2.00 -0.26 -16.73
CA GLU A 59 -2.80 -0.70 -15.58
C GLU A 59 -3.27 -2.16 -15.71
N ALA A 60 -2.83 -2.99 -14.78
CA ALA A 60 -3.21 -4.39 -14.65
C ALA A 60 -3.82 -4.67 -13.28
N PHE A 61 -4.86 -5.50 -13.23
CA PHE A 61 -5.63 -5.77 -12.02
C PHE A 61 -5.87 -7.28 -11.82
N PRO A 62 -6.10 -7.72 -10.56
CA PRO A 62 -5.86 -7.00 -9.30
C PRO A 62 -4.38 -6.74 -9.04
N VAL A 63 -4.07 -5.69 -8.29
CA VAL A 63 -2.73 -5.50 -7.70
C VAL A 63 -2.83 -5.81 -6.22
N LEU A 64 -1.96 -6.68 -5.72
CA LEU A 64 -1.80 -6.99 -4.31
C LEU A 64 -0.38 -6.63 -3.91
N VAL A 65 -0.22 -5.88 -2.84
CA VAL A 65 1.08 -5.53 -2.26
C VAL A 65 1.00 -5.85 -0.78
N GLY A 66 1.94 -6.62 -0.27
CA GLY A 66 2.09 -6.88 1.16
C GLY A 66 3.52 -6.62 1.57
N ASP A 67 3.73 -5.88 2.66
CA ASP A 67 5.04 -5.69 3.30
C ASP A 67 4.91 -6.01 4.79
N MET A 68 5.70 -6.96 5.27
CA MET A 68 5.69 -7.39 6.66
C MET A 68 7.07 -7.19 7.28
N ASP A 69 7.11 -6.56 8.44
CA ASP A 69 8.33 -6.43 9.24
C ASP A 69 8.52 -7.59 10.23
N ASN A 70 9.71 -7.66 10.83
CA ASN A 70 10.07 -8.65 11.84
C ASN A 70 9.36 -8.49 13.20
N THR A 71 8.63 -7.39 13.40
CA THR A 71 7.84 -7.14 14.62
C THR A 71 6.39 -7.60 14.49
N GLY A 72 5.98 -8.05 13.30
CA GLY A 72 4.61 -8.44 12.98
C GLY A 72 3.72 -7.27 12.59
N SER A 73 4.31 -6.15 12.14
CA SER A 73 3.58 -5.09 11.47
C SER A 73 3.50 -5.42 9.98
N LEU A 74 2.27 -5.56 9.49
CA LEU A 74 1.96 -5.84 8.09
C LEU A 74 1.26 -4.63 7.48
N ASN A 75 1.75 -4.20 6.33
CA ASN A 75 1.10 -3.27 5.41
C ASN A 75 0.62 -4.05 4.19
N ALA A 76 -0.67 -4.24 4.03
CA ALA A 76 -1.26 -4.88 2.85
C ALA A 76 -2.11 -3.87 2.07
N GLN A 77 -2.01 -3.91 0.75
CA GLN A 77 -2.80 -3.10 -0.16
C GLN A 77 -3.34 -4.00 -1.28
N LEU A 78 -4.63 -3.90 -1.53
CA LEU A 78 -5.32 -4.58 -2.61
C LEU A 78 -6.00 -3.52 -3.47
N ILE A 79 -5.66 -3.47 -4.74
CA ILE A 79 -6.30 -2.60 -5.72
C ILE A 79 -7.00 -3.50 -6.73
N HIS A 80 -8.31 -3.37 -6.81
CA HIS A 80 -9.12 -4.14 -7.72
C HIS A 80 -10.13 -3.27 -8.44
N GLN A 81 -10.25 -3.49 -9.74
CA GLN A 81 -11.24 -2.82 -10.56
C GLN A 81 -12.44 -3.75 -10.75
N LEU A 82 -13.51 -3.50 -9.98
CA LEU A 82 -14.75 -4.29 -10.03
C LEU A 82 -15.46 -4.11 -11.38
N THR A 83 -15.48 -2.87 -11.90
CA THR A 83 -16.12 -2.51 -13.16
C THR A 83 -15.20 -1.56 -13.93
N ASN A 84 -15.34 -1.44 -15.26
CA ASN A 84 -14.55 -0.50 -16.07
C ASN A 84 -14.55 0.95 -15.55
N LYS A 85 -15.57 1.33 -14.78
CA LYS A 85 -15.74 2.65 -14.18
C LYS A 85 -15.52 2.70 -12.66
N VAL A 86 -15.34 1.55 -11.98
CA VAL A 86 -15.25 1.49 -10.51
C VAL A 86 -13.98 0.80 -10.07
N ARG A 87 -13.10 1.57 -9.43
CA ARG A 87 -11.86 1.10 -8.81
C ARG A 87 -12.04 1.05 -7.30
N SER A 88 -11.77 -0.11 -6.70
CA SER A 88 -11.68 -0.26 -5.26
C SER A 88 -10.22 -0.43 -4.85
N LYS A 89 -9.84 0.23 -3.77
CA LYS A 89 -8.55 0.09 -3.12
C LYS A 89 -8.81 -0.21 -1.65
N MET A 90 -8.17 -1.24 -1.13
CA MET A 90 -8.20 -1.61 0.27
C MET A 90 -6.78 -1.54 0.80
N VAL A 91 -6.61 -0.90 1.95
CA VAL A 91 -5.33 -0.79 2.67
C VAL A 91 -5.56 -1.31 4.08
N LEU A 92 -4.71 -2.23 4.51
CA LEU A 92 -4.71 -2.86 5.81
C LEU A 92 -3.35 -2.61 6.45
N GLN A 93 -3.35 -2.11 7.67
CA GLN A 93 -2.14 -1.88 8.45
C GLN A 93 -2.31 -2.50 9.83
N THR A 94 -1.38 -3.37 10.16
CA THR A 94 -1.24 -3.94 11.50
C THR A 94 0.07 -3.44 12.11
N GLN A 95 0.08 -3.32 13.43
CA GLN A 95 1.27 -2.99 14.21
C GLN A 95 1.40 -4.04 15.31
N GLN A 96 2.53 -4.75 15.37
CA GLN A 96 2.76 -5.81 16.37
C GLN A 96 1.59 -6.81 16.48
N SER A 97 1.10 -7.31 15.34
CA SER A 97 -0.06 -8.22 15.25
C SER A 97 -1.42 -7.64 15.69
N LYS A 98 -1.52 -6.33 15.96
CA LYS A 98 -2.80 -5.65 16.19
C LYS A 98 -3.24 -4.91 14.94
N PHE A 99 -4.51 -5.03 14.56
CA PHE A 99 -5.09 -4.23 13.49
C PHE A 99 -5.23 -2.78 13.96
N ILE A 100 -4.50 -1.87 13.32
CA ILE A 100 -4.51 -0.44 13.69
C ILE A 100 -5.37 0.34 12.71
N ASN A 101 -5.18 0.10 11.41
CA ASN A 101 -5.86 0.86 10.38
C ASN A 101 -6.35 -0.08 9.29
N TRP A 102 -7.57 0.14 8.86
CA TRP A 102 -8.08 -0.40 7.63
C TRP A 102 -8.82 0.71 6.90
N GLN A 103 -8.54 0.82 5.61
CA GLN A 103 -9.12 1.82 4.73
C GLN A 103 -9.60 1.11 3.47
N VAL A 104 -10.80 1.47 3.06
CA VAL A 104 -11.41 1.05 1.82
C VAL A 104 -11.79 2.31 1.06
N ASP A 105 -11.10 2.52 -0.05
CA ASP A 105 -11.40 3.55 -1.02
C ASP A 105 -12.16 2.92 -2.18
N SER A 106 -13.18 3.59 -2.67
CA SER A 106 -13.92 3.23 -3.86
C SER A 106 -14.07 4.46 -4.72
N GLU A 107 -13.42 4.45 -5.87
CA GLU A 107 -13.41 5.52 -6.85
C GLU A 107 -14.28 5.13 -8.04
N TYR A 108 -15.27 5.97 -8.32
CA TYR A 108 -16.12 5.89 -9.48
C TYR A 108 -15.68 6.96 -10.49
N ARG A 109 -15.17 6.52 -11.65
CA ARG A 109 -14.83 7.38 -12.79
C ARG A 109 -15.96 7.30 -13.82
N GLY A 110 -16.82 8.31 -13.80
CA GLY A 110 -17.78 8.57 -14.87
C GLY A 110 -17.12 9.34 -16.03
N ASP A 111 -17.86 9.50 -17.11
CA ASP A 111 -17.36 10.21 -18.31
C ASP A 111 -17.23 11.73 -18.05
N ASP A 112 -18.07 12.28 -17.18
CA ASP A 112 -18.11 13.72 -16.85
C ASP A 112 -17.83 14.04 -15.36
N PHE A 113 -17.74 13.03 -14.49
CA PHE A 113 -17.62 13.21 -13.04
C PHE A 113 -16.83 12.08 -12.40
N THR A 114 -16.02 12.40 -11.37
CA THR A 114 -15.34 11.39 -10.56
C THR A 114 -15.80 11.47 -9.10
N ALA A 115 -16.42 10.40 -8.60
CA ALA A 115 -16.73 10.24 -7.19
C ALA A 115 -15.61 9.45 -6.51
N THR A 116 -15.14 9.88 -5.34
CA THR A 116 -14.33 8.99 -4.50
C THR A 116 -14.99 8.86 -3.14
N LEU A 117 -15.20 7.62 -2.72
CA LEU A 117 -15.70 7.27 -1.41
C LEU A 117 -14.56 6.62 -0.63
N THR A 118 -14.07 7.32 0.39
CA THR A 118 -13.06 6.79 1.32
C THR A 118 -13.71 6.45 2.64
N LEU A 119 -13.62 5.18 3.02
CA LEU A 119 -14.02 4.65 4.31
C LEU A 119 -12.76 4.20 5.04
N GLY A 120 -12.27 4.98 6.00
CA GLY A 120 -11.08 4.65 6.76
C GLY A 120 -11.36 4.69 8.26
N ASN A 121 -10.81 3.70 8.98
CA ASN A 121 -10.75 3.70 10.43
C ASN A 121 -12.11 3.92 11.15
N PRO A 122 -13.07 2.99 11.06
CA PRO A 122 -14.15 2.94 12.03
C PRO A 122 -13.59 2.36 13.33
N ASP A 123 -13.35 3.25 14.26
CA ASP A 123 -13.06 2.87 15.64
C ASP A 123 -14.33 2.21 16.24
N ILE A 124 -14.44 0.88 16.11
CA ILE A 124 -15.55 0.08 16.63
C ILE A 124 -15.59 0.07 18.18
N LEU A 125 -14.56 0.61 18.84
CA LEU A 125 -14.49 0.74 20.30
C LEU A 125 -14.80 2.16 20.81
N LEU A 126 -14.65 3.20 19.99
CA LEU A 126 -14.90 4.62 20.36
C LEU A 126 -15.94 5.36 19.51
N GLY A 127 -16.60 4.69 18.56
CA GLY A 127 -17.77 5.23 17.85
C GLY A 127 -17.48 6.41 16.90
N SER A 128 -16.22 6.61 16.50
CA SER A 128 -15.82 7.72 15.63
C SER A 128 -15.24 7.20 14.32
N GLY A 129 -16.10 7.00 13.32
CA GLY A 129 -15.68 6.74 11.94
C GLY A 129 -15.47 8.05 11.18
N LYS A 130 -14.30 8.24 10.58
CA LYS A 130 -14.07 9.36 9.65
C LYS A 130 -14.53 8.95 8.26
N LYS A 131 -15.57 9.61 7.76
CA LYS A 131 -16.03 9.49 6.37
C LYS A 131 -15.63 10.75 5.63
N THR A 132 -14.71 10.64 4.67
CA THR A 132 -14.32 11.76 3.81
C THR A 132 -14.79 11.44 2.40
N ILE A 133 -15.58 12.35 1.82
CA ILE A 133 -16.07 12.25 0.45
C ILE A 133 -15.56 13.48 -0.30
N PRO A 134 -14.41 13.40 -0.98
CA PRO A 134 -14.03 14.45 -1.91
C PRO A 134 -14.91 14.37 -3.16
N PHE A 135 -15.62 15.46 -3.46
CA PHE A 135 -16.31 15.68 -4.72
C PHE A 135 -15.45 16.60 -5.59
N LEU A 136 -15.21 16.21 -6.85
CA LEU A 136 -14.61 17.05 -7.88
C LEU A 136 -15.48 17.03 -9.14
#